data_AF-A0A2N0B486-F1
#
_entry.id   AF-A0A2N0B486-F1
#
_cell.length_a   1.000
_cell.length_b   1.000
_cell.length_c   1.000
_cell.angle_alpha   90.00
_cell.angle_beta   90.00
_cell.angle_gamma   90.00
#
_symmetry.space_group_name_H-M   'P 1'
#
loop_
_entity.id
_entity.type
_entity.pdbx_description
1 polymer ?
#
loop_
_entity_poly.entity_id
_entity_poly.type
_entity_poly.pdbx_seq_one_letter_code
_entity_poly.pdbx_strand_id
1 'polypeptide(L)'
;MSFNPSGEIILLNAISSLLIFLLGLYVLYPIPNRKIQRYFGFLCLCIGFWFQSFILREIVPFQFYNWLINWGLIPSIPIPYFLYKITTSYNQKQEEPQSIIYKFDIINIIFIGFFIIHALCLQTLVVKSKEGEKFFFESAYTYKVLLVYALIVTL
;
A
#
# COMPACT_ATOMS: atom_id res chain seq x y z
N MET A 1 -12.81 5.30 -23.52
CA MET A 1 -12.03 4.10 -23.86
C MET A 1 -12.37 3.07 -22.82
N SER A 2 -13.29 2.17 -23.15
CA SER A 2 -13.46 0.92 -22.43
C SER A 2 -12.19 0.13 -22.65
N PHE A 3 -11.33 0.04 -21.63
CA PHE A 3 -10.35 -1.04 -21.63
C PHE A 3 -11.18 -2.31 -21.54
N ASN A 4 -11.28 -3.06 -22.64
CA ASN A 4 -11.42 -4.51 -22.53
C ASN A 4 -10.00 -4.99 -22.27
N PRO A 5 -9.52 -5.09 -21.01
CA PRO A 5 -8.24 -5.74 -20.79
C PRO A 5 -8.36 -7.14 -21.40
N SER A 6 -7.48 -7.48 -22.33
CA SER A 6 -7.40 -8.86 -22.79
C SER A 6 -7.18 -9.73 -21.54
N GLY A 7 -7.84 -10.89 -21.46
CA GLY A 7 -7.70 -11.78 -20.29
C GLY A 7 -6.24 -12.10 -19.97
N GLU A 8 -5.36 -12.02 -20.97
CA GLU A 8 -3.90 -12.09 -20.86
C GLU A 8 -3.29 -11.01 -19.96
N ILE A 9 -3.73 -9.75 -20.06
CA ILE A 9 -3.21 -8.65 -19.23
C ILE A 9 -3.63 -8.84 -17.77
N ILE A 10 -4.88 -9.25 -17.53
CA ILE A 10 -5.37 -9.57 -16.18
C ILE A 10 -4.56 -10.72 -15.59
N LEU A 11 -4.37 -11.79 -16.36
CA LEU A 11 -3.61 -12.97 -15.94
C LEU A 11 -2.15 -12.61 -15.64
N LEU A 12 -1.50 -11.84 -16.51
CA LEU A 12 -0.12 -11.40 -16.32
C LEU A 12 0.02 -10.61 -15.02
N ASN A 13 -0.85 -9.62 -14.79
CA ASN A 13 -0.84 -8.82 -13.58
C ASN A 13 -1.10 -9.67 -12.33
N ALA A 14 -1.99 -10.66 -12.41
CA ALA A 14 -2.28 -11.58 -11.31
C ALA A 14 -1.07 -12.45 -10.96
N ILE A 15 -0.39 -12.98 -11.97
CA ILE A 15 0.84 -13.76 -11.77
C ILE A 15 1.94 -12.87 -11.19
N SER A 16 2.15 -11.66 -11.71
CA SER A 16 3.14 -10.72 -11.18
C SER A 16 2.87 -10.35 -9.72
N SER A 17 1.61 -10.03 -9.38
CA SER A 17 1.16 -9.76 -8.02
C SER A 17 1.45 -10.94 -7.07
N LEU A 18 1.10 -12.15 -7.51
CA LEU A 18 1.34 -13.39 -6.76
C LEU A 18 2.84 -13.63 -6.54
N LEU A 19 3.67 -13.45 -7.57
CA LEU A 19 5.12 -13.64 -7.47
C LEU A 19 5.75 -12.64 -6.50
N ILE A 20 5.35 -11.37 -6.54
CA ILE A 20 5.82 -10.34 -5.60
C ILE A 20 5.43 -10.71 -4.17
N PHE A 21 4.20 -11.18 -3.98
CA PHE A 21 3.70 -11.62 -2.68
C PHE A 21 4.49 -12.83 -2.15
N LEU A 22 4.68 -13.86 -2.99
CA LEU A 22 5.47 -15.05 -2.65
C LEU A 22 6.93 -14.71 -2.37
N LEU A 23 7.52 -13.76 -3.09
CA LEU A 23 8.85 -13.24 -2.80
C LEU A 23 8.91 -12.62 -1.40
N GLY A 24 7.89 -11.84 -1.01
CA GLY A 24 7.79 -11.30 0.34
C GLY A 24 7.76 -12.38 1.42
N LEU A 25 6.95 -13.43 1.22
CA LEU A 25 6.91 -14.58 2.13
C LEU A 25 8.24 -15.32 2.19
N TYR A 26 8.88 -15.54 1.03
CA TYR A 26 10.17 -16.19 0.94
C TYR A 26 11.26 -15.41 1.68
N VAL A 27 11.27 -14.08 1.57
CA VAL A 27 12.24 -13.25 2.31
C VAL A 27 12.02 -13.31 3.82
N LEU A 28 10.78 -13.46 4.28
CA LEU A 28 10.41 -13.51 5.70
C LEU A 28 10.57 -14.90 6.33
N TYR A 29 10.78 -15.95 5.52
CA TYR A 29 10.89 -17.33 5.99
C TYR A 29 12.22 -17.99 5.60
N PRO A 30 13.03 -18.46 6.57
CA PRO A 30 12.88 -18.33 8.02
C PRO A 30 13.06 -16.88 8.50
N ILE A 31 12.67 -16.59 9.76
CA ILE A 31 12.71 -15.24 10.33
C ILE A 31 14.08 -14.59 10.04
N PRO A 32 14.12 -13.48 9.27
CA PRO A 32 15.40 -12.97 8.82
C PRO A 32 16.16 -12.32 9.98
N ASN A 33 17.48 -12.53 9.96
CA ASN A 33 18.41 -11.96 10.92
C ASN A 33 18.67 -10.47 10.67
N ARG A 34 18.57 -10.00 9.42
CA ARG A 34 18.80 -8.59 9.06
C ARG A 34 17.50 -7.80 9.08
N LYS A 35 17.49 -6.64 9.75
CA LYS A 35 16.32 -5.72 9.79
C LYS A 35 15.86 -5.31 8.39
N ILE A 36 16.79 -5.05 7.47
CA ILE A 36 16.51 -4.70 6.07
C ILE A 36 15.64 -5.77 5.39
N GLN A 37 15.97 -7.05 5.58
CA GLN A 37 15.21 -8.16 4.98
C GLN A 37 13.79 -8.21 5.52
N ARG A 38 13.57 -7.94 6.82
CA ARG A 38 12.22 -7.84 7.39
C ARG A 38 11.40 -6.73 6.71
N TYR A 39 11.96 -5.53 6.62
CA TYR A 39 11.25 -4.40 6.01
C TYR A 39 11.00 -4.61 4.52
N PHE A 40 11.97 -5.16 3.79
CA PHE A 40 11.81 -5.53 2.38
C PHE A 40 10.75 -6.61 2.18
N GLY A 41 10.74 -7.65 3.03
CA GLY A 41 9.71 -8.68 2.99
C GLY A 41 8.30 -8.11 3.20
N PHE A 42 8.10 -7.27 4.22
CA PHE A 42 6.81 -6.60 4.43
C PHE A 42 6.42 -5.67 3.29
N LEU A 43 7.39 -4.92 2.72
CA LEU A 43 7.16 -4.09 1.54
C LEU A 43 6.65 -4.94 0.36
N CYS A 44 7.26 -6.08 0.07
CA CYS A 44 6.81 -6.99 -0.97
C CYS A 44 5.38 -7.50 -0.72
N LEU A 45 5.05 -7.88 0.52
CA LEU A 45 3.68 -8.30 0.86
C LEU A 45 2.67 -7.16 0.62
N CYS A 46 2.99 -5.94 1.05
CA CYS A 46 2.17 -4.75 0.84
C CYS A 46 1.96 -4.45 -0.65
N ILE A 47 3.01 -4.46 -1.45
CA ILE A 47 2.93 -4.22 -2.90
C ILE A 47 2.11 -5.32 -3.58
N GLY A 48 2.31 -6.59 -3.22
CA GLY A 48 1.53 -7.70 -3.77
C GLY A 48 0.04 -7.53 -3.49
N PHE A 49 -0.34 -7.29 -2.23
CA PHE A 49 -1.75 -7.04 -1.89
C PHE A 49 -2.32 -5.79 -2.56
N TRP A 50 -1.53 -4.72 -2.66
CA TRP A 50 -1.95 -3.50 -3.35
C TRP A 50 -2.23 -3.78 -4.83
N PHE A 51 -1.32 -4.47 -5.53
CA PHE A 51 -1.49 -4.84 -6.94
C PHE A 51 -2.73 -5.71 -7.17
N GLN A 52 -3.00 -6.66 -6.26
CA GLN A 52 -4.18 -7.51 -6.32
C GLN A 52 -5.49 -6.72 -6.33
N SER A 53 -5.53 -5.58 -5.63
CA SER A 53 -6.74 -4.76 -5.56
C SER A 53 -7.12 -4.12 -6.90
N PHE A 54 -6.14 -3.77 -7.74
CA PHE A 54 -6.42 -3.27 -9.10
C PHE A 54 -6.99 -4.33 -10.01
N ILE A 55 -6.53 -5.57 -9.87
CA ILE A 55 -7.00 -6.71 -10.66
C ILE A 55 -8.44 -7.05 -10.31
N LEU A 56 -8.75 -7.06 -9.01
CA LEU A 56 -10.11 -7.26 -8.51
C LEU A 56 -11.10 -6.23 -9.07
N ARG A 57 -10.66 -5.01 -9.41
CA ARG A 57 -11.55 -3.96 -9.95
C ARG A 57 -12.15 -4.34 -11.30
N GLU A 58 -11.42 -5.11 -12.10
CA GLU A 58 -11.88 -5.58 -13.41
C GLU A 58 -12.89 -6.74 -13.30
N ILE A 59 -13.01 -7.36 -12.12
CA ILE A 59 -13.84 -8.56 -11.89
C ILE A 59 -15.09 -8.22 -11.06
N VAL A 60 -14.94 -7.34 -10.08
CA VAL A 60 -15.94 -7.05 -9.07
C VAL A 60 -17.07 -6.16 -9.64
N PRO A 61 -18.34 -6.38 -9.24
CA PRO A 61 -19.45 -5.50 -9.65
C PRO A 61 -19.29 -4.07 -9.17
N PHE A 62 -19.86 -3.12 -9.93
CA PHE A 62 -19.76 -1.68 -9.67
C PHE A 62 -20.16 -1.28 -8.23
N GLN A 63 -21.16 -1.95 -7.65
CA GLN A 63 -21.67 -1.69 -6.30
C GLN A 63 -20.60 -1.83 -5.20
N PHE A 64 -19.58 -2.65 -5.44
CA PHE A 64 -18.50 -2.91 -4.48
C PHE A 64 -17.25 -2.07 -4.76
N TYR A 65 -17.25 -1.22 -5.79
CA TYR A 65 -16.07 -0.42 -6.14
C TYR A 65 -15.61 0.48 -5.00
N ASN A 66 -16.54 1.13 -4.31
CA ASN A 66 -16.19 2.00 -3.20
C ASN A 66 -15.48 1.22 -2.07
N TRP A 67 -15.95 0.02 -1.78
CA TRP A 67 -15.29 -0.87 -0.82
C TRP A 67 -13.91 -1.30 -1.32
N LEU A 68 -13.84 -1.77 -2.56
CA LEU A 68 -12.63 -2.32 -3.17
C LEU A 68 -11.48 -1.30 -3.24
N ILE A 69 -11.76 -0.05 -3.61
CA ILE A 69 -10.72 0.98 -3.74
C ILE A 69 -10.13 1.34 -2.38
N ASN A 70 -10.99 1.49 -1.36
CA ASN A 70 -10.53 1.81 -0.02
C ASN A 70 -9.77 0.63 0.61
N TRP A 71 -10.25 -0.61 0.40
CA TRP A 71 -9.53 -1.81 0.84
C TRP A 71 -8.22 -2.01 0.08
N GLY A 72 -8.22 -1.72 -1.21
CA GLY A 72 -7.03 -1.71 -2.04
C GLY A 72 -6.01 -0.68 -1.60
N LEU A 73 -6.45 0.45 -1.03
CA LEU A 73 -5.55 1.47 -0.52
C LEU A 73 -4.79 1.00 0.74
N ILE A 74 -5.39 0.16 1.59
CA ILE A 74 -4.82 -0.23 2.89
C ILE A 74 -3.38 -0.77 2.78
N PRO A 75 -3.07 -1.77 1.91
CA PRO A 75 -1.72 -2.25 1.74
C PRO A 75 -0.70 -1.19 1.30
N SER A 76 -1.15 -0.10 0.66
CA SER A 76 -0.26 0.98 0.21
C SER A 76 0.12 1.98 1.30
N ILE A 77 -0.69 2.11 2.36
CA ILE A 77 -0.48 3.07 3.46
C ILE A 77 0.88 2.90 4.16
N PRO A 78 1.35 1.69 4.52
CA PRO A 78 2.64 1.52 5.19
C PRO A 78 3.86 1.55 4.25
N ILE A 79 3.67 1.57 2.92
CA ILE A 79 4.77 1.51 1.94
C ILE A 79 5.82 2.62 2.14
N PRO A 80 5.46 3.91 2.28
CA PRO A 80 6.42 5.00 2.51
C PRO A 80 7.31 4.75 3.72
N TYR A 81 6.72 4.28 4.82
CA TYR A 81 7.44 3.97 6.05
C TYR A 81 8.41 2.79 5.88
N PHE A 82 7.99 1.73 5.18
CA PHE A 82 8.91 0.62 4.88
C PHE A 82 10.06 1.04 3.98
N LEU A 83 9.82 1.89 2.99
CA LEU A 83 10.89 2.47 2.15
C LEU A 83 11.89 3.27 2.99
N TYR A 84 11.40 4.17 3.85
CA TYR A 84 12.24 4.91 4.80
C TYR A 84 13.06 3.97 5.70
N LYS A 85 12.45 2.92 6.22
CA LYS A 85 13.16 1.94 7.06
C LYS A 85 14.23 1.16 6.31
N ILE A 86 13.99 0.85 5.03
CA ILE A 86 14.99 0.19 4.18
C ILE A 86 16.16 1.14 3.94
N THR A 87 15.91 2.38 3.50
CA THR A 87 16.96 3.37 3.18
C THR A 87 17.82 3.70 4.40
N THR A 88 17.18 3.98 5.55
CA THR A 88 17.90 4.26 6.80
C THR A 88 18.69 3.07 7.31
N SER A 89 18.19 1.84 7.13
CA SER A 89 18.91 0.63 7.53
C SER A 89 20.15 0.34 6.66
N TYR A 90 20.19 0.83 5.41
CA TYR A 90 21.40 0.78 4.57
C TYR A 90 22.43 1.83 4.99
N ASN A 91 22.00 3.01 5.43
CA ASN A 91 22.86 4.12 5.86
C ASN A 91 23.31 3.99 7.33
N GLN A 92 23.91 2.85 7.70
CA GLN A 92 24.37 2.51 9.07
C GLN A 92 25.37 3.50 9.72
N LYS A 93 25.77 4.57 9.01
CA LYS A 93 26.71 5.60 9.49
C LYS A 93 26.05 6.79 10.18
N GLN A 94 24.72 6.93 10.12
CA GLN A 94 24.01 7.97 10.87
C GLN A 94 23.59 7.41 12.24
N GLU A 95 24.46 7.60 13.23
CA GLU A 95 24.17 7.33 14.64
C GLU A 95 23.17 8.36 15.19
N GLU A 96 21.91 8.30 14.75
CA GLU A 96 20.86 9.00 15.46
C GLU A 96 20.63 8.35 16.83
N PRO A 97 20.37 9.14 17.89
CA PRO A 97 20.09 8.59 19.20
C PRO A 97 18.86 7.68 19.14
N GLN A 98 18.97 6.48 19.71
CA GLN A 98 17.93 5.43 19.66
C GLN A 98 16.54 5.92 20.10
N SER A 99 16.47 6.93 20.97
CA SER A 99 15.23 7.53 21.46
C SER A 99 14.47 8.34 20.40
N ILE A 100 15.16 9.00 19.46
CA ILE A 100 14.55 9.76 18.37
C ILE A 100 13.94 8.79 17.35
N ILE A 101 14.69 7.75 16.98
CA ILE A 101 14.24 6.68 16.07
C ILE A 101 12.98 6.02 16.62
N TYR A 102 12.95 5.69 17.92
CA TYR A 102 11.80 5.05 18.55
C TYR A 102 10.55 5.95 18.56
N LYS A 103 10.71 7.25 18.84
CA LYS A 103 9.59 8.21 18.77
C LYS A 103 9.05 8.35 17.35
N PHE A 104 9.93 8.43 16.36
CA PHE A 104 9.55 8.49 14.95
C PHE A 104 8.74 7.25 14.54
N ASP A 105 9.18 6.06 14.96
CA ASP A 105 8.47 4.80 14.66
C ASP A 105 7.07 4.77 15.26
N ILE A 106 6.91 5.18 16.51
CA ILE A 106 5.59 5.25 17.17
C ILE A 106 4.67 6.22 16.42
N ILE A 107 5.17 7.41 16.08
CA ILE A 107 4.37 8.42 15.37
C ILE A 107 3.90 7.86 14.02
N ASN A 108 4.79 7.21 13.26
CA ASN A 108 4.42 6.60 11.98
C ASN A 108 3.41 5.47 12.14
N ILE A 109 3.56 4.61 13.14
CA ILE A 109 2.58 3.55 13.42
C ILE A 109 1.20 4.15 13.75
N ILE A 110 1.14 5.24 14.51
CA ILE A 110 -0.10 5.95 14.81
C ILE A 110 -0.74 6.51 13.53
N PHE A 111 0.03 7.19 12.69
CA PHE A 111 -0.49 7.73 11.42
C PHE A 111 -0.95 6.63 10.47
N ILE A 112 -0.17 5.56 10.33
CA ILE A 112 -0.55 4.38 9.53
C ILE A 112 -1.88 3.80 10.05
N GLY A 113 -1.99 3.59 11.37
CA GLY A 113 -3.23 3.10 11.99
C GLY A 113 -4.42 4.02 11.75
N PHE A 114 -4.22 5.33 11.90
CA PHE A 114 -5.23 6.35 11.61
C PHE A 114 -5.73 6.26 10.16
N PHE A 115 -4.84 6.21 9.18
CA PHE A 115 -5.24 6.10 7.77
C PHE A 115 -5.89 4.75 7.45
N ILE A 116 -5.43 3.65 8.04
CA ILE A 116 -6.05 2.33 7.86
C ILE A 116 -7.50 2.35 8.37
N ILE A 117 -7.75 2.94 9.55
CA ILE A 117 -9.11 3.06 10.10
C ILE A 117 -10.00 3.87 9.15
N HIS A 118 -9.53 5.03 8.68
CA HIS A 118 -10.30 5.83 7.73
C HIS A 118 -10.57 5.12 6.40
N ALA A 119 -9.62 4.32 5.91
CA ALA A 119 -9.82 3.49 4.73
C ALA A 119 -10.86 2.38 4.98
N LEU A 120 -10.79 1.69 6.13
CA LEU A 120 -11.79 0.69 6.50
C LEU A 120 -13.21 1.28 6.64
N CYS A 121 -13.32 2.51 7.14
CA CYS A 121 -14.58 3.25 7.21
C CYS A 121 -15.05 3.82 5.86
N LEU A 122 -14.34 3.56 4.75
CA LEU A 122 -14.64 4.06 3.40
C LEU A 122 -14.64 5.60 3.29
N GLN A 123 -13.83 6.26 4.13
CA GLN A 123 -13.76 7.72 4.22
C GLN A 123 -12.57 8.31 3.46
N THR A 124 -11.72 7.51 2.82
CA THR A 124 -10.55 7.99 2.07
C THR A 124 -10.87 8.35 0.62
N LEU A 125 -11.55 7.45 -0.09
CA LEU A 125 -11.88 7.64 -1.51
C LEU A 125 -13.37 7.36 -1.68
N VAL A 126 -14.06 8.23 -2.42
CA VAL A 126 -15.50 8.11 -2.66
C VAL A 126 -15.75 7.98 -4.16
N VAL A 127 -16.31 6.85 -4.58
CA VAL A 127 -16.70 6.66 -5.99
C VAL A 127 -17.91 7.51 -6.32
N LYS A 128 -17.81 8.36 -7.35
CA LYS A 128 -18.90 9.20 -7.85
C LYS A 128 -19.40 8.82 -9.25
N SER A 129 -18.67 7.95 -9.96
CA SER A 129 -19.11 7.48 -11.28
C SER A 129 -20.45 6.75 -11.22
N LYS A 130 -21.19 6.72 -12.33
CA LYS A 130 -22.34 5.83 -12.52
C LYS A 130 -21.93 4.60 -13.32
N GLU A 131 -22.73 3.54 -13.23
CA GLU A 131 -22.54 2.33 -14.01
C GLU A 131 -22.53 2.65 -15.52
N GLY A 132 -21.51 2.19 -16.24
CA GLY A 132 -21.32 2.47 -17.67
C GLY A 132 -20.58 3.78 -18.00
N GLU A 133 -20.27 4.63 -17.01
CA GLU A 133 -19.44 5.82 -17.20
C GLU A 133 -17.95 5.54 -16.93
N LYS A 134 -17.08 6.48 -17.35
CA LYS A 134 -15.66 6.42 -16.97
C LYS A 134 -15.55 6.48 -15.44
N PHE A 135 -14.75 5.57 -14.90
CA PHE A 135 -14.46 5.50 -13.48
C PHE A 135 -13.92 6.84 -12.95
N PHE A 136 -14.60 7.40 -11.96
CA PHE A 136 -14.25 8.67 -11.33
C PHE A 136 -14.48 8.60 -9.83
N PHE A 137 -13.49 9.04 -9.07
CA PHE A 137 -13.53 9.10 -7.61
C PHE A 137 -13.21 10.51 -7.14
N GLU A 138 -13.83 10.89 -6.04
CA GLU A 138 -13.52 12.11 -5.31
C GLU A 138 -12.54 11.78 -4.19
N SER A 139 -11.49 12.59 -4.08
CA SER A 139 -10.53 12.50 -2.99
C SER A 139 -11.06 13.20 -1.75
N ALA A 140 -11.27 12.43 -0.68
CA ALA A 140 -11.58 13.00 0.63
C ALA A 140 -10.35 13.73 1.20
N TYR A 141 -10.58 14.56 2.22
CA TYR A 141 -9.50 15.27 2.91
C TYR A 141 -8.43 14.31 3.46
N THR A 142 -8.86 13.18 4.02
CA THR A 142 -8.00 12.10 4.55
C THR A 142 -7.02 11.58 3.51
N TYR A 143 -7.43 11.41 2.25
CA TYR A 143 -6.53 10.99 1.17
C TYR A 143 -5.48 12.04 0.84
N LYS A 144 -5.84 13.33 0.87
CA LYS A 144 -4.87 14.42 0.65
C LYS A 144 -3.82 14.47 1.78
N VAL A 145 -4.26 14.30 3.02
CA VAL A 145 -3.36 14.23 4.19
C VAL A 145 -2.47 12.98 4.11
N LEU A 146 -2.99 11.83 3.66
CA LEU A 146 -2.21 10.63 3.41
C LEU A 146 -1.10 10.86 2.39
N LEU A 147 -1.37 11.56 1.29
CA LEU A 147 -0.36 11.88 0.27
C LEU A 147 0.74 12.80 0.83
N VAL A 148 0.38 13.81 1.61
CA VAL A 148 1.36 14.69 2.27
C VAL A 148 2.20 13.90 3.27
N TYR A 149 1.58 13.04 4.08
CA TYR A 149 2.29 12.14 4.98
C TYR A 149 3.28 11.25 4.23
N ALA A 150 2.84 10.61 3.15
CA ALA A 150 3.70 9.75 2.34
C ALA A 150 4.91 10.51 1.81
N LEU A 151 4.70 11.72 1.30
CA LEU A 151 5.78 12.59 0.79
C LEU A 151 6.79 12.94 1.89
N ILE A 152 6.32 13.34 3.08
CA ILE A 152 7.17 13.70 4.22
C ILE A 152 8.02 12.51 4.70
N VAL A 153 7.45 11.31 4.72
CA VAL A 153 8.16 10.11 5.20
C VAL A 153 9.20 9.62 4.19
N THR A 154 8.97 9.82 2.90
CA THR A 154 9.92 9.41 1.85
C THR A 154 11.06 10.39 1.59
N LEU A 155 10.89 11.67 1.94
CA LEU A 155 11.90 12.73 1.79
C LEU A 155 12.91 12.70 2.94
#